data_AF-A0A7K2MYP8-F1
#
_entry.id   AF-A0A7K2MYP8-F1
#
_cell.length_a   1.000
_cell.length_b   1.000
_cell.length_c   1.000
_cell.angle_alpha   90.00
_cell.angle_beta   90.00
_cell.angle_gamma   90.00
#
_symmetry.space_group_name_H-M   'P 1'
#
loop_
_entity.id
_entity.type
_entity.pdbx_description
1 polymer ?
#
loop_
_entity_poly.entity_id
_entity_poly.type
_entity_poly.pdbx_seq_one_letter_code
_entity_poly.pdbx_strand_id
1 'polypeptide(L)'
;AVRLRVAQPKPEEVTAVAGDRFLDSAGARTGQRVTVPIGGHDVPVRIVRSARELPGTGPEAPSARFGGALLVDLPAVNRYLQGEYGAAVEPTEWWLRTGPGKTGEAAAGLRAFPDTAPAEVLVRDEVAERLRGDPFGAGPGAAFAAATLVAAALAAVGFA
;
A
#
# COMPACT_ATOMS: atom_id res chain seq x y z
N ALA A 1 -18.46 -27.56 -20.80
CA ALA A 1 -18.02 -27.11 -19.45
C ALA A 1 -19.24 -27.09 -18.53
N VAL A 2 -19.19 -27.81 -17.41
CA VAL A 2 -20.27 -27.82 -16.40
C VAL A 2 -20.07 -26.62 -15.49
N ARG A 3 -21.07 -25.75 -15.36
CA ARG A 3 -21.03 -24.56 -14.49
C ARG A 3 -22.03 -24.79 -13.35
N LEU A 4 -21.52 -25.16 -12.17
CA LEU A 4 -22.34 -25.32 -10.98
C LEU A 4 -22.67 -23.91 -10.44
N ARG A 5 -23.95 -23.55 -10.44
CA ARG A 5 -24.46 -22.36 -9.74
C ARG A 5 -25.08 -22.81 -8.42
N VAL A 6 -24.37 -22.56 -7.33
CA VAL A 6 -24.91 -22.71 -5.98
C VAL A 6 -25.53 -21.37 -5.58
N ALA A 7 -26.71 -21.39 -4.97
CA ALA A 7 -27.29 -20.20 -4.37
C ALA A 7 -26.36 -19.70 -3.26
N GLN A 8 -25.66 -18.59 -3.51
CA GLN A 8 -24.85 -17.92 -2.52
C GLN A 8 -25.76 -17.00 -1.69
N PRO A 9 -25.57 -16.91 -0.36
CA PRO A 9 -26.21 -15.87 0.44
C PRO A 9 -25.93 -14.51 -0.19
N LYS A 10 -26.91 -13.58 -0.14
CA LYS A 10 -26.70 -12.21 -0.61
C LYS A 10 -25.41 -11.68 0.02
N PRO A 11 -24.45 -11.14 -0.78
CA PRO A 11 -23.22 -10.60 -0.24
C PRO A 11 -23.55 -9.63 0.88
N GLU A 12 -23.01 -9.90 2.06
CA GLU A 12 -23.07 -8.96 3.17
C GLU A 12 -22.44 -7.65 2.69
N GLU A 13 -23.04 -6.52 3.09
CA GLU A 13 -22.55 -5.22 2.69
C GLU A 13 -21.06 -5.06 3.02
N VAL A 14 -20.25 -4.62 2.06
CA VAL A 14 -18.83 -4.35 2.30
C VAL A 14 -18.73 -3.21 3.30
N THR A 15 -18.05 -3.46 4.42
CA THR A 15 -17.83 -2.46 5.47
C THR A 15 -16.38 -2.00 5.48
N ALA A 16 -16.15 -0.78 5.96
CA ALA A 16 -14.83 -0.22 6.06
C ALA A 16 -14.57 0.58 7.34
N VAL A 17 -13.28 0.62 7.70
CA VAL A 17 -12.72 1.63 8.59
C VAL A 17 -12.02 2.67 7.73
N ALA A 18 -12.37 3.95 7.91
CA ALA A 18 -11.77 5.06 7.17
C ALA A 18 -10.73 5.80 8.01
N GLY A 19 -9.64 6.23 7.39
CA GLY A 19 -8.75 7.22 7.99
C GLY A 19 -9.40 8.60 8.05
N ASP A 20 -9.11 9.42 9.06
CA ASP A 20 -9.68 10.76 9.18
C ASP A 20 -9.42 11.61 7.91
N ARG A 21 -8.21 11.55 7.36
CA ARG A 21 -7.87 12.24 6.08
C ARG A 21 -8.72 11.78 4.89
N PHE A 22 -9.12 10.51 4.86
CA PHE A 22 -10.00 9.98 3.82
C PHE A 22 -11.39 10.58 3.96
N LEU A 23 -11.91 10.65 5.18
CA LEU A 23 -13.22 11.26 5.46
C LEU A 23 -13.25 12.73 5.02
N ASP A 24 -12.24 13.49 5.40
CA ASP A 24 -12.11 14.90 5.02
C ASP A 24 -12.00 15.08 3.50
N SER A 25 -11.16 14.26 2.84
CA SER A 25 -10.93 14.34 1.39
C SER A 25 -12.15 13.95 0.57
N ALA A 26 -12.91 12.94 1.04
CA ALA A 26 -14.08 12.43 0.35
C ALA A 26 -15.39 13.15 0.74
N GLY A 27 -15.34 14.07 1.73
CA GLY A 27 -16.56 14.66 2.31
C GLY A 27 -17.48 13.60 2.91
N ALA A 28 -16.91 12.52 3.43
CA ALA A 28 -17.63 11.36 3.94
C ALA A 28 -17.67 11.34 5.47
N ARG A 29 -18.57 10.53 6.04
CA ARG A 29 -18.68 10.35 7.50
C ARG A 29 -18.96 8.91 7.88
N THR A 30 -18.66 8.55 9.12
CA THR A 30 -19.07 7.27 9.70
C THR A 30 -20.58 7.08 9.59
N GLY A 31 -21.01 5.88 9.19
CA GLY A 31 -22.38 5.50 8.87
C GLY A 31 -22.77 5.70 7.39
N GLN A 32 -22.00 6.49 6.63
CA GLN A 32 -22.28 6.75 5.22
C GLN A 32 -21.86 5.58 4.33
N ARG A 33 -22.62 5.36 3.25
CA ARG A 33 -22.21 4.50 2.14
C ARG A 33 -21.54 5.34 1.05
N VAL A 34 -20.38 4.89 0.61
CA VAL A 34 -19.58 5.51 -0.46
C VAL A 34 -19.31 4.47 -1.54
N THR A 35 -19.15 4.91 -2.79
CA THR A 35 -18.74 4.03 -3.89
C THR A 35 -17.23 4.15 -4.07
N VAL A 36 -16.54 3.03 -4.05
CA VAL A 36 -15.07 2.97 -4.12
C VAL A 36 -14.67 2.12 -5.33
N PRO A 37 -13.82 2.64 -6.24
CA PRO A 37 -13.30 1.85 -7.33
C PRO A 37 -12.27 0.84 -6.80
N ILE A 38 -12.54 -0.45 -6.97
CA ILE A 38 -11.64 -1.55 -6.57
C ILE A 38 -11.56 -2.54 -7.73
N GLY A 39 -10.34 -2.82 -8.20
CA GLY A 39 -10.13 -3.74 -9.32
C GLY A 39 -10.83 -3.30 -10.63
N GLY A 40 -11.04 -2.00 -10.82
CA GLY A 40 -11.78 -1.46 -11.97
C GLY A 40 -13.31 -1.50 -11.85
N HIS A 41 -13.84 -1.91 -10.70
CA HIS A 41 -15.29 -2.01 -10.45
C HIS A 41 -15.74 -1.12 -9.29
N ASP A 42 -16.98 -0.65 -9.37
CA ASP A 42 -17.60 0.17 -8.33
C ASP A 42 -18.12 -0.70 -7.18
N VAL A 43 -17.49 -0.57 -6.01
CA VAL A 43 -17.87 -1.31 -4.80
C VAL A 43 -18.58 -0.35 -3.82
N PRO A 44 -19.85 -0.59 -3.46
CA PRO A 44 -20.52 0.15 -2.41
C PRO A 44 -19.99 -0.29 -1.05
N VAL A 45 -19.44 0.66 -0.30
CA VAL A 45 -18.79 0.43 0.99
C VAL A 45 -19.43 1.29 2.05
N ARG A 46 -19.83 0.70 3.18
CA ARG A 46 -20.29 1.45 4.36
C ARG A 46 -19.17 1.68 5.35
N ILE A 47 -18.94 2.94 5.67
CA ILE A 47 -17.95 3.34 6.67
C ILE A 47 -18.56 3.08 8.04
N VAL A 48 -18.06 2.10 8.79
CA VAL A 48 -18.61 1.71 10.10
C VAL A 48 -17.84 2.33 11.26
N ARG A 49 -16.61 2.80 11.01
CA ARG A 49 -15.74 3.41 12.01
C ARG A 49 -14.69 4.29 11.33
N SER A 50 -14.10 5.19 12.10
CA SER A 50 -12.90 5.93 11.71
C SER A 50 -11.69 5.57 12.58
N ALA A 51 -10.50 5.73 12.01
CA ALA A 51 -9.23 5.68 12.70
C ALA A 51 -8.43 6.93 12.36
N ARG A 52 -7.63 7.42 13.32
CA ARG A 52 -6.82 8.63 13.13
C ARG A 52 -5.93 8.55 11.89
N GLU A 53 -5.31 7.39 11.73
CA GLU A 53 -4.43 7.09 10.61
C GLU A 53 -4.48 5.59 10.32
N LEU A 54 -4.37 5.23 9.06
CA LEU A 54 -4.25 3.86 8.60
C LEU A 54 -2.97 3.73 7.78
N PRO A 55 -2.28 2.58 7.83
CA PRO A 55 -1.19 2.29 6.93
C PRO A 55 -1.65 2.44 5.46
N GLY A 56 -0.86 3.14 4.65
CA GLY A 56 -1.16 3.37 3.25
C GLY A 56 0.03 3.97 2.53
N THR A 57 -0.12 4.28 1.24
CA THR A 57 0.83 5.13 0.54
C THR A 57 0.87 6.45 1.32
N GLY A 58 2.02 6.77 1.90
CA GLY A 58 2.17 7.93 2.77
C GLY A 58 1.79 9.25 2.08
N PRO A 59 1.90 10.39 2.78
CA PRO A 59 1.52 11.71 2.26
C PRO A 59 2.19 12.14 0.93
N GLU A 60 3.13 11.36 0.41
CA GLU A 60 3.88 11.59 -0.83
C GLU A 60 3.19 11.06 -2.11
N ALA A 61 2.00 10.44 -2.00
CA ALA A 61 1.22 10.11 -3.20
C ALA A 61 0.79 11.40 -3.94
N PRO A 62 0.76 11.43 -5.30
CA PRO A 62 0.69 12.65 -6.13
C PRO A 62 -0.50 13.59 -5.89
N SER A 63 -1.49 13.21 -5.10
CA SER A 63 -2.62 14.06 -4.71
C SER A 63 -2.41 14.61 -3.30
N ALA A 64 -1.49 15.56 -3.11
CA ALA A 64 -1.32 16.25 -1.82
C ALA A 64 -2.64 16.87 -1.28
N ARG A 65 -3.61 17.15 -2.17
CA ARG A 65 -4.94 17.70 -1.87
C ARG A 65 -6.00 16.65 -1.45
N PHE A 66 -5.88 15.40 -1.90
CA PHE A 66 -6.87 14.34 -1.63
C PHE A 66 -6.14 13.07 -1.22
N GLY A 67 -6.50 12.43 -0.11
CA GLY A 67 -5.82 11.21 0.29
C GLY A 67 -6.42 10.56 1.52
N GLY A 68 -5.58 9.83 2.26
CA GLY A 68 -6.01 8.95 3.34
C GLY A 68 -6.17 7.51 2.85
N ALA A 69 -6.63 6.65 3.74
CA ALA A 69 -6.75 5.22 3.47
C ALA A 69 -8.09 4.68 3.95
N LEU A 70 -8.50 3.58 3.33
CA LEU A 70 -9.73 2.85 3.62
C LEU A 70 -9.36 1.37 3.80
N LEU A 71 -9.68 0.81 4.97
CA LEU A 71 -9.47 -0.59 5.27
C LEU A 71 -10.79 -1.35 5.08
N VAL A 72 -10.76 -2.35 4.21
CA VAL A 72 -11.90 -3.24 3.88
C VAL A 72 -11.51 -4.69 4.11
N ASP A 73 -12.52 -5.53 4.35
CA ASP A 73 -12.33 -6.98 4.39
C ASP A 73 -12.21 -7.53 2.96
N LEU A 74 -11.03 -8.04 2.59
CA LEU A 74 -10.75 -8.57 1.25
C LEU A 74 -11.70 -9.72 0.86
N PRO A 75 -11.99 -10.72 1.73
CA PRO A 75 -13.01 -11.73 1.44
C PRO A 75 -14.39 -11.15 1.13
N ALA A 76 -14.87 -10.15 1.89
CA ALA A 76 -16.16 -9.50 1.62
C ALA A 76 -16.16 -8.78 0.26
N VAL A 77 -15.09 -8.05 -0.07
CA VAL A 77 -14.91 -7.42 -1.39
C VAL A 77 -14.95 -8.46 -2.50
N ASN A 78 -14.19 -9.55 -2.37
CA ASN A 78 -14.16 -10.59 -3.40
C ASN A 78 -15.50 -11.34 -3.52
N ARG A 79 -16.28 -11.52 -2.44
CA ARG A 79 -17.65 -12.04 -2.55
C ARG A 79 -18.57 -11.10 -3.31
N TYR A 80 -18.48 -9.79 -3.06
CA TYR A 80 -19.25 -8.79 -3.79
C TYR A 80 -18.87 -8.77 -5.28
N LEU A 81 -17.57 -8.67 -5.59
CA LEU A 81 -17.08 -8.64 -6.97
C LEU A 81 -17.42 -9.91 -7.74
N GLN A 82 -17.35 -11.08 -7.09
CA GLN A 82 -17.73 -12.34 -7.71
C GLN A 82 -19.24 -12.43 -7.96
N GLY A 83 -20.05 -11.96 -7.02
CA GLY A 83 -21.51 -11.96 -7.15
C GLY A 83 -22.01 -11.02 -8.25
N GLU A 84 -21.45 -9.82 -8.34
CA GLU A 84 -21.95 -8.77 -9.23
C GLU A 84 -21.25 -8.76 -10.60
N TYR A 85 -19.94 -8.99 -10.62
CA TYR A 85 -19.11 -8.84 -11.83
C TYR A 85 -18.44 -10.14 -12.28
N GLY A 86 -18.51 -11.23 -11.49
CA GLY A 86 -17.74 -12.45 -11.75
C GLY A 86 -16.22 -12.23 -11.68
N ALA A 87 -15.79 -11.22 -10.92
CA ALA A 87 -14.40 -10.79 -10.80
C ALA A 87 -13.87 -10.94 -9.36
N ALA A 88 -12.56 -10.96 -9.18
CA ALA A 88 -11.90 -10.88 -7.88
C ALA A 88 -10.60 -10.08 -8.00
N VAL A 89 -10.15 -9.53 -6.88
CA VAL A 89 -8.83 -8.92 -6.74
C VAL A 89 -7.91 -9.84 -5.93
N GLU A 90 -6.67 -9.95 -6.39
CA GLU A 90 -5.62 -10.74 -5.72
C GLU A 90 -4.89 -9.88 -4.67
N PRO A 91 -4.40 -10.48 -3.57
CA PRO A 91 -3.49 -9.80 -2.65
C PRO A 91 -2.24 -9.31 -3.38
N THR A 92 -1.88 -8.05 -3.20
CA THR A 92 -0.66 -7.46 -3.80
C THR A 92 0.55 -7.56 -2.90
N GLU A 93 0.35 -7.70 -1.58
CA GLU A 93 1.41 -7.77 -0.59
C GLU A 93 0.97 -8.62 0.62
N TRP A 94 1.94 -9.28 1.27
CA TRP A 94 1.73 -10.04 2.48
C TRP A 94 2.54 -9.46 3.64
N TRP A 95 1.84 -9.03 4.69
CA TRP A 95 2.50 -8.55 5.91
C TRP A 95 2.57 -9.68 6.95
N LEU A 96 3.79 -10.00 7.36
CA LEU A 96 4.07 -11.12 8.26
C LEU A 96 4.57 -10.62 9.61
N ARG A 97 4.02 -11.16 10.68
CA ARG A 97 4.59 -11.06 12.03
C ARG A 97 5.28 -12.37 12.36
N THR A 98 6.60 -12.30 12.55
CA THR A 98 7.42 -13.44 12.97
C THR A 98 7.43 -13.60 14.48
N GLY A 99 7.77 -14.79 14.96
CA GLY A 99 8.07 -15.00 16.38
C GLY A 99 9.34 -14.25 16.80
N PRO A 100 9.53 -13.98 18.10
CA PRO A 100 10.74 -13.31 18.60
C PRO A 100 12.03 -14.03 18.12
N GLY A 101 12.97 -13.28 17.54
CA GLY A 101 14.23 -13.82 17.02
C GLY A 101 14.12 -14.68 15.74
N LYS A 102 12.91 -14.81 15.15
CA LYS A 102 12.67 -15.66 13.97
C LYS A 102 12.67 -14.92 12.64
N THR A 103 12.87 -13.61 12.64
CA THR A 103 12.84 -12.79 11.42
C THR A 103 13.86 -13.23 10.37
N GLY A 104 15.11 -13.51 10.79
CA GLY A 104 16.16 -13.96 9.85
C GLY A 104 15.87 -15.32 9.23
N GLU A 105 15.37 -16.28 10.03
CA GLU A 105 14.96 -17.61 9.55
C GLU A 105 13.81 -17.52 8.55
N ALA A 106 12.77 -16.74 8.89
CA ALA A 106 11.61 -16.54 8.01
C ALA A 106 12.01 -15.84 6.70
N ALA A 107 12.84 -14.80 6.77
CA ALA A 107 13.32 -14.09 5.60
C ALA A 107 14.17 -14.99 4.69
N ALA A 108 15.07 -15.80 5.27
CA ALA A 108 15.87 -16.76 4.50
C ALA A 108 14.99 -17.82 3.83
N GLY A 109 13.99 -18.35 4.55
CA GLY A 109 13.03 -19.30 4.00
C GLY A 109 12.22 -18.72 2.84
N LEU A 110 11.68 -17.52 2.99
CA LEU A 110 10.93 -16.83 1.92
C LEU A 110 11.80 -16.53 0.70
N ARG A 111 13.04 -16.08 0.90
CA ARG A 111 13.98 -15.82 -0.21
C ARG A 111 14.43 -17.09 -0.94
N ALA A 112 14.41 -18.24 -0.26
CA ALA A 112 14.71 -19.53 -0.86
C ALA A 112 13.47 -20.19 -1.51
N PHE A 113 12.28 -19.60 -1.35
CA PHE A 113 11.05 -20.17 -1.88
C PHE A 113 10.99 -20.00 -3.42
N PRO A 114 10.72 -21.08 -4.19
CA PRO A 114 10.85 -21.04 -5.66
C PRO A 114 10.03 -19.97 -6.36
N ASP A 115 8.85 -19.65 -5.85
CA ASP A 115 7.91 -18.70 -6.45
C ASP A 115 7.99 -17.29 -5.85
N THR A 116 9.04 -17.00 -5.08
CA THR A 116 9.24 -15.69 -4.45
C THR A 116 10.58 -15.14 -4.87
N ALA A 117 10.58 -14.00 -5.57
CA ALA A 117 11.85 -13.36 -5.90
C ALA A 117 12.51 -12.84 -4.60
N PRO A 118 13.80 -13.12 -4.35
CA PRO A 118 14.45 -12.71 -3.10
C PRO A 118 14.35 -11.21 -2.79
N ALA A 119 14.33 -10.38 -3.86
CA ALA A 119 14.22 -8.93 -3.78
C ALA A 119 12.81 -8.44 -3.34
N GLU A 120 11.78 -9.27 -3.46
CA GLU A 120 10.42 -8.97 -3.00
C GLU A 120 10.26 -9.19 -1.49
N VAL A 121 11.21 -9.88 -0.84
CA VAL A 121 11.20 -10.10 0.61
C VAL A 121 11.80 -8.91 1.34
N LEU A 122 10.92 -8.02 1.80
CA LEU A 122 11.28 -6.83 2.58
C LEU A 122 11.27 -7.14 4.07
N VAL A 123 12.42 -6.93 4.73
CA VAL A 123 12.56 -7.01 6.19
C VAL A 123 12.73 -5.60 6.73
N ARG A 124 11.79 -5.17 7.59
CA ARG A 124 11.74 -3.79 8.09
C ARG A 124 13.06 -3.31 8.71
N ASP A 125 13.72 -4.15 9.51
CA ASP A 125 14.96 -3.77 10.19
C ASP A 125 16.14 -3.65 9.21
N GLU A 126 16.25 -4.55 8.24
CA GLU A 126 17.25 -4.48 7.15
C GLU A 126 17.03 -3.21 6.30
N VAL A 127 15.78 -2.86 6.00
CA VAL A 127 15.44 -1.62 5.28
C VAL A 127 15.83 -0.41 6.11
N ALA A 128 15.56 -0.40 7.41
CA ALA A 128 15.92 0.71 8.29
C ALA A 128 17.44 0.87 8.42
N GLU A 129 18.20 -0.22 8.53
CA GLU A 129 19.67 -0.18 8.54
C GLU A 129 20.24 0.36 7.22
N ARG A 130 19.71 -0.11 6.08
CA ARG A 130 20.10 0.40 4.77
C ARG A 130 19.83 1.89 4.63
N LEU A 131 18.65 2.36 5.02
CA LEU A 131 18.29 3.78 4.98
C LEU A 131 19.13 4.63 5.96
N ARG A 132 19.61 4.06 7.07
CA ARG A 132 20.56 4.77 7.94
C ARG A 132 21.94 4.94 7.30
N GLY A 133 22.40 3.93 6.54
CA GLY A 133 23.70 3.96 5.87
C GLY A 133 23.71 4.77 4.57
N ASP A 134 22.58 4.77 3.85
CA ASP A 134 22.36 5.52 2.62
C ASP A 134 20.95 6.15 2.64
N PRO A 135 20.80 7.33 3.26
CA PRO A 135 19.50 7.97 3.45
C PRO A 135 18.90 8.52 2.15
N PHE A 136 19.70 8.63 1.09
CA PHE A 136 19.29 9.25 -0.17
C PHE A 136 19.10 8.22 -1.29
N GLY A 137 19.72 7.04 -1.20
CA GLY A 137 19.75 6.10 -2.29
C GLY A 137 20.56 6.62 -3.48
N ALA A 138 20.86 5.73 -4.44
CA ALA A 138 21.70 6.08 -5.58
C ALA A 138 21.15 7.24 -6.46
N GLY A 139 19.83 7.46 -6.49
CA GLY A 139 19.20 8.49 -7.34
C GLY A 139 19.40 9.92 -6.81
N PRO A 140 18.74 10.31 -5.69
CA PRO A 140 18.95 11.60 -5.05
C PRO A 140 20.42 11.87 -4.68
N GLY A 141 21.18 10.86 -4.27
CA GLY A 141 22.62 10.99 -4.00
C GLY A 141 23.42 11.46 -5.23
N ALA A 142 23.15 10.89 -6.41
CA ALA A 142 23.79 11.31 -7.66
C ALA A 142 23.41 12.75 -8.06
N ALA A 143 22.16 13.15 -7.82
CA ALA A 143 21.69 14.51 -8.10
C ALA A 143 22.39 15.56 -7.21
N PHE A 144 22.59 15.26 -5.92
CA PHE A 144 23.35 16.14 -5.03
C PHE A 144 24.83 16.21 -5.41
N ALA A 145 25.47 15.09 -5.74
CA ALA A 145 26.85 15.08 -6.20
C ALA A 145 27.04 15.94 -7.47
N ALA A 146 26.11 15.85 -8.41
CA ALA A 146 26.09 16.69 -9.59
C ALA A 146 25.91 18.17 -9.25
N ALA A 147 24.99 18.51 -8.34
CA ALA A 147 24.78 19.89 -7.88
C ALA A 147 26.02 20.46 -7.18
N THR A 148 26.71 19.67 -6.36
CA THR A 148 27.97 20.05 -5.71
C THR A 148 29.09 20.28 -6.73
N LEU A 149 29.21 19.43 -7.77
CA LEU A 149 30.16 19.63 -8.86
C LEU A 149 29.91 20.94 -9.61
N VAL A 150 28.64 21.23 -9.93
CA VAL A 150 28.25 22.49 -10.58
C VAL A 150 28.56 23.69 -9.68
N ALA A 151 28.24 23.60 -8.39
CA ALA A 151 28.54 24.66 -7.43
C ALA A 151 30.05 24.92 -7.29
N ALA A 152 30.87 23.87 -7.24
CA ALA A 152 32.32 23.98 -7.19
C ALA A 152 32.90 24.63 -8.46
N ALA A 153 32.38 24.26 -9.63
CA ALA A 153 32.79 24.87 -10.90
C ALA A 153 32.43 26.37 -10.95
N LEU A 154 31.22 26.75 -10.50
CA LEU A 154 30.80 28.15 -10.43
C LEU A 154 31.64 28.95 -9.42
N ALA A 155 31.97 28.37 -8.26
CA ALA A 155 32.82 29.00 -7.26
C ALA A 155 34.25 29.24 -7.79
N ALA A 156 34.81 28.29 -8.53
CA ALA A 156 36.14 28.42 -9.14
C ALA A 156 36.22 29.54 -10.21
N VAL A 157 35.11 29.81 -10.91
CA VAL A 157 35.04 30.90 -11.90
C VAL A 157 34.76 32.26 -11.25
N GLY A 158 34.14 32.29 -10.06
CA GLY A 158 33.79 33.53 -9.34
C GLY A 158 34.85 34.09 -8.39
N PHE A 159 35.96 33.37 -8.17
CA PHE A 159 37.09 33.77 -7.31
C PHE A 159 38.40 34.04 -8.09
N ALA A 160 38.29 34.43 -9.36
CA ALA A 160 39.42 34.89 -10.19
C ALA A 160 39.21 36.34 -10.64
#